data_AF-A0A524MV69-F1
#
_entry.id   AF-A0A524MV69-F1
#
_cell.length_a   1.000
_cell.length_b   1.000
_cell.length_c   1.000
_cell.angle_alpha   90.00
_cell.angle_beta   90.00
_cell.angle_gamma   90.00
#
_symmetry.space_group_name_H-M   'P 1'
#
loop_
_entity.id
_entity.type
_entity.pdbx_description
1 polymer ?
#
loop_
_entity_poly.entity_id
_entity_poly.type
_entity_poly.pdbx_seq_one_letter_code
_entity_poly.pdbx_strand_id
1 'polypeptide(L)'
;MLDLDFVRSNFPAFDRPINSGQSFFENAGGSFACRQTIEALTNYYTDLKVQPYSEFASSARAGALMDESRIRWAEALGVEPREVVF
;
A
#
# COMPACT_ATOMS: atom_id res chain seq x y z
N MET A 1 -6.65 3.10 -23.65
CA MET A 1 -7.89 3.60 -23.01
C MET A 1 -7.93 3.03 -21.60
N LEU A 2 -8.32 3.82 -20.60
CA LEU A 2 -8.42 3.38 -19.20
C LEU A 2 -9.76 2.65 -18.98
N ASP A 3 -9.71 1.42 -18.47
CA ASP A 3 -10.90 0.64 -18.10
C ASP A 3 -11.31 0.96 -16.65
N LEU A 4 -12.44 1.65 -16.49
CA LEU A 4 -12.91 2.10 -15.18
C LEU A 4 -13.53 0.97 -14.35
N ASP A 5 -14.10 -0.06 -14.99
CA ASP A 5 -14.70 -1.17 -14.26
C ASP A 5 -13.61 -2.04 -13.66
N PHE A 6 -12.54 -2.29 -14.42
CA PHE A 6 -11.32 -2.89 -13.90
C PHE A 6 -10.73 -2.07 -12.75
N VAL A 7 -10.52 -0.76 -12.92
CA VAL A 7 -9.96 0.10 -11.86
C VAL A 7 -10.82 0.04 -10.59
N ARG A 8 -12.14 0.19 -10.70
CA ARG A 8 -13.05 0.16 -9.53
C ARG A 8 -13.07 -1.18 -8.82
N SER A 9 -12.93 -2.30 -9.55
CA SER A 9 -12.88 -3.64 -8.94
C SER A 9 -11.67 -3.85 -8.00
N ASN A 10 -10.64 -2.99 -8.10
CA ASN A 10 -9.50 -3.00 -7.20
C ASN A 10 -9.78 -2.30 -5.86
N PHE A 11 -10.95 -1.69 -5.62
CA PHE A 11 -11.28 -0.97 -4.39
C PHE A 11 -12.41 -1.68 -3.62
N PRO A 12 -12.09 -2.53 -2.63
CA PRO A 12 -13.10 -3.30 -1.89
C PRO A 12 -14.14 -2.44 -1.17
N ALA A 13 -13.83 -1.16 -0.91
CA ALA A 13 -14.74 -0.22 -0.30
C ALA A 13 -16.07 -0.07 -1.07
N PHE A 14 -16.06 -0.20 -2.40
CA PHE A 14 -17.26 -0.07 -3.23
C PHE A 14 -18.24 -1.24 -3.10
N ASP A 15 -17.76 -2.40 -2.62
CA ASP A 15 -18.59 -3.58 -2.38
C ASP A 15 -19.12 -3.64 -0.92
N ARG A 16 -18.73 -2.69 -0.06
CA ARG A 16 -19.14 -2.69 1.36
C ARG A 16 -20.56 -2.12 1.51
N PRO A 17 -21.47 -2.80 2.25
CA PRO A 17 -22.83 -2.30 2.46
C PRO A 17 -22.91 -0.88 3.03
N ILE A 18 -21.96 -0.50 3.89
CA ILE A 18 -21.90 0.83 4.50
C ILE A 18 -21.70 1.96 3.48
N ASN A 19 -21.12 1.65 2.31
CA ASN A 19 -20.85 2.62 1.24
C ASN A 19 -21.86 2.49 0.07
N SER A 20 -22.88 1.65 0.19
CA SER A 20 -23.85 1.42 -0.88
C SER A 20 -24.71 2.66 -1.14
N GLY A 21 -24.96 2.95 -2.43
CA GLY A 21 -25.79 4.08 -2.86
C GLY A 21 -25.15 5.45 -2.66
N GLN A 22 -23.86 5.52 -2.32
CA GLN A 22 -23.13 6.76 -2.11
C GLN A 22 -22.06 6.95 -3.18
N SER A 23 -21.88 8.20 -3.62
CA SER A 23 -20.73 8.60 -4.42
C SER A 23 -19.72 9.30 -3.53
N PHE A 24 -18.46 8.86 -3.56
CA PHE A 24 -17.41 9.39 -2.70
C PHE A 24 -16.64 10.51 -3.40
N PHE A 25 -16.82 11.75 -2.94
CA PHE A 25 -16.16 12.95 -3.49
C PHE A 25 -15.21 13.64 -2.50
N GLU A 26 -14.86 12.98 -1.39
CA GLU A 26 -14.03 13.53 -0.30
C GLU A 26 -12.59 12.99 -0.32
N ASN A 27 -12.05 12.67 -1.50
CA ASN A 27 -10.70 12.08 -1.63
C ASN A 27 -9.58 12.95 -1.07
N ALA A 28 -9.78 14.28 -0.99
CA ALA A 28 -8.84 15.20 -0.37
C ALA A 28 -8.73 14.99 1.16
N GLY A 29 -9.79 14.52 1.81
CA GLY A 29 -9.79 14.14 3.22
C GLY A 29 -9.24 12.74 3.50
N GLY A 30 -9.05 11.93 2.45
CA GLY A 30 -8.55 10.57 2.52
C GLY A 30 -9.19 9.69 1.45
N SER A 31 -8.38 8.86 0.77
CA SER A 31 -8.86 7.94 -0.26
C SER A 31 -9.14 6.55 0.31
N PHE A 32 -10.04 5.80 -0.32
CA PHE A 32 -10.10 4.35 -0.10
C PHE A 32 -8.83 3.66 -0.60
N ALA A 33 -8.32 2.70 0.17
CA ALA A 33 -7.19 1.89 -0.24
C ALA A 33 -7.59 0.85 -1.29
N CYS A 34 -6.73 0.63 -2.28
CA CYS A 34 -6.89 -0.49 -3.21
C CYS A 34 -6.52 -1.81 -2.52
N ARG A 35 -7.01 -2.92 -3.08
CA ARG A 35 -6.82 -4.29 -2.60
C ARG A 35 -5.34 -4.63 -2.39
N GLN A 36 -4.47 -4.22 -3.31
CA GLN A 36 -3.03 -4.47 -3.25
C GLN A 36 -2.40 -3.86 -2.00
N THR A 37 -2.76 -2.63 -1.66
CA THR A 37 -2.29 -1.96 -0.44
C THR A 37 -2.81 -2.65 0.81
N ILE A 38 -4.09 -3.04 0.80
CA ILE A 38 -4.70 -3.77 1.92
C ILE A 38 -3.99 -5.11 2.14
N GLU A 39 -3.80 -5.90 1.09
CA GLU A 39 -3.13 -7.21 1.15
C GLU A 39 -1.67 -7.08 1.59
N ALA A 40 -0.93 -6.10 1.07
CA ALA A 40 0.45 -5.84 1.50
C ALA A 40 0.53 -5.52 3.00
N LEU A 41 -0.36 -4.66 3.49
CA LEU A 41 -0.44 -4.34 4.92
C LEU A 41 -0.87 -5.55 5.74
N THR A 42 -1.89 -6.29 5.31
CA THR A 42 -2.33 -7.52 6.00
C THR A 42 -1.17 -8.50 6.14
N ASN A 43 -0.47 -8.82 5.05
CA ASN A 43 0.69 -9.71 5.08
C ASN A 43 1.80 -9.18 5.99
N TYR A 44 2.07 -7.87 5.95
CA TYR A 44 3.05 -7.27 6.85
C TYR A 44 2.64 -7.45 8.32
N TYR A 45 1.38 -7.22 8.65
CA TYR A 45 0.88 -7.35 10.02
C TYR A 45 0.80 -8.79 10.53
N THR A 46 0.50 -9.75 9.66
CA THR A 46 0.40 -11.16 10.04
C THR A 46 1.76 -11.84 10.12
N ASP A 47 2.68 -11.50 9.22
CA ASP A 47 3.90 -12.30 9.02
C ASP A 47 5.17 -11.56 9.44
N LEU A 48 5.19 -10.23 9.31
CA LEU A 48 6.43 -9.43 9.31
C LEU A 48 6.50 -8.35 10.40
N LYS A 49 5.47 -8.21 11.24
CA LYS A 49 5.37 -7.14 12.23
C LYS A 49 6.28 -7.37 13.44
N VAL A 50 7.57 -7.23 13.20
CA VAL A 50 8.65 -7.29 14.20
C VAL A 50 9.60 -6.12 13.97
N GLN A 51 10.58 -5.94 14.86
CA GLN A 51 11.68 -5.02 14.59
C GLN A 51 12.43 -5.52 13.34
N PRO A 52 12.59 -4.71 12.28
CA PRO A 52 13.28 -5.14 11.05
C PRO A 52 14.80 -5.25 11.21
N TYR A 53 15.47 -5.92 10.27
CA TYR A 53 16.94 -6.05 10.13
C TYR A 53 17.67 -6.93 11.16
N SER A 54 16.97 -7.86 11.79
CA SER A 54 17.57 -8.97 12.55
C SER A 54 17.72 -10.21 11.66
N GLU A 55 18.41 -11.23 12.17
CA GLU A 55 18.79 -12.42 11.40
C GLU A 55 17.63 -13.41 11.16
N PHE A 56 16.57 -13.35 11.97
CA PHE A 56 15.44 -14.26 11.81
C PHE A 56 14.52 -13.85 10.66
N ALA A 57 13.89 -14.83 10.02
CA ALA A 57 13.30 -14.71 8.69
C ALA A 57 12.31 -13.54 8.52
N SER A 58 11.36 -13.36 9.45
CA SER A 58 10.37 -12.28 9.35
C SER A 58 10.99 -10.89 9.51
N SER A 59 12.00 -10.75 10.37
CA SER A 59 12.72 -9.48 10.55
C SER A 59 13.60 -9.12 9.36
N ALA A 60 14.35 -10.09 8.83
CA ALA A 60 15.15 -9.89 7.63
C ALA A 60 14.27 -9.51 6.43
N ARG A 61 13.14 -10.20 6.25
CA ARG A 61 12.18 -9.91 5.17
C ARG A 61 11.50 -8.55 5.34
N ALA A 62 11.14 -8.17 6.57
CA ALA A 62 10.59 -6.83 6.85
C ALA A 62 11.58 -5.73 6.45
N GLY A 63 12.87 -5.90 6.78
CA GLY A 63 13.92 -4.95 6.42
C GLY A 63 14.08 -4.80 4.91
N ALA A 64 14.16 -5.93 4.19
CA ALA A 64 14.26 -5.91 2.73
C ALA A 64 13.07 -5.19 2.04
N LEU A 65 11.85 -5.34 2.57
CA LEU A 65 10.67 -4.63 2.05
C LEU A 65 10.72 -3.11 2.32
N MET A 66 11.29 -2.69 3.45
CA MET A 66 11.51 -1.27 3.74
C MET A 66 12.53 -0.65 2.78
N ASP A 67 13.62 -1.37 2.48
CA ASP A 67 14.60 -0.92 1.50
C ASP A 67 14.00 -0.85 0.09
N GLU A 68 13.24 -1.86 -0.32
CA GLU A 68 12.52 -1.86 -1.60
C GLU A 68 11.54 -0.68 -1.69
N SER A 69 10.78 -0.38 -0.62
CA SER A 69 9.86 0.76 -0.57
C SER A 69 10.56 2.09 -0.83
N ARG A 70 11.75 2.29 -0.23
CA ARG A 70 12.56 3.51 -0.46
C ARG A 70 12.96 3.65 -1.93
N ILE A 71 13.41 2.57 -2.56
CA ILE A 71 13.82 2.57 -3.97
C ILE A 71 12.62 2.89 -4.86
N ARG A 72 11.48 2.23 -4.66
CA ARG A 72 10.28 2.42 -5.50
C ARG A 72 9.68 3.81 -5.36
N TRP A 73 9.72 4.39 -4.17
CA TRP A 73 9.29 5.79 -3.98
C TRP A 73 10.24 6.78 -4.65
N ALA A 74 11.54 6.54 -4.61
CA ALA A 74 12.52 7.37 -5.31
C ALA A 74 12.28 7.34 -6.83
N GLU A 75 12.05 6.15 -7.40
CA GLU A 75 11.66 5.99 -8.81
C GLU A 75 10.36 6.72 -9.16
N ALA A 76 9.32 6.57 -8.33
CA ALA A 76 8.02 7.21 -8.56
C ALA A 76 8.09 8.75 -8.51
N LEU A 77 8.97 9.30 -7.67
CA LEU A 77 9.17 10.74 -7.49
C LEU A 77 10.23 11.32 -8.42
N GLY A 78 11.04 10.50 -9.09
CA GLY A 78 12.14 10.94 -9.94
C GLY A 78 13.33 11.54 -9.17
N VAL A 79 13.65 10.98 -8.00
CA VAL A 79 14.71 11.46 -7.09
C VAL A 79 15.69 10.32 -6.74
N GLU A 80 16.80 10.64 -6.06
CA GLU A 80 17.72 9.62 -5.55
C GLU A 80 17.17 8.94 -4.28
N PRO A 81 17.44 7.64 -4.03
CA PRO A 81 16.95 6.94 -2.85
C PRO A 81 17.30 7.61 -1.51
N ARG A 82 18.45 8.29 -1.43
CA ARG A 82 18.88 9.02 -0.22
C ARG A 82 18.04 10.26 0.09
N GLU A 83 17.25 10.73 -0.88
CA GLU A 83 16.36 11.89 -0.73
C GLU A 83 14.98 11.49 -0.17
N VAL A 84 14.71 10.18 -0.07
CA VAL A 84 13.47 9.63 0.51
C VAL A 84 13.68 9.27 1.98
N VAL A 85 12.98 9.99 2.86
CA VAL A 85 12.99 9.80 4.32
C VAL A 85 11.58 9.43 4.81
N PHE A 86 11.50 8.39 5.65
CA PHE A 86 10.28 7.90 6.29
C PHE A 86 10.37 8.09 7.81
#